data_AF-A0A5B7EUL0-F1
#
_entry.id   AF-A0A5B7EUL0-F1
#
_cell.length_a   1.000
_cell.length_b   1.000
_cell.length_c   1.000
_cell.angle_alpha   90.00
_cell.angle_beta   90.00
_cell.angle_gamma   90.00
#
_symmetry.space_group_name_H-M   'P 1'
#
loop_
_entity.id
_entity.type
_entity.pdbx_description
1 polymer ?
#
loop_
_entity_poly.entity_id
_entity_poly.type
_entity_poly.pdbx_seq_one_letter_code
_entity_poly.pdbx_strand_id
1 'polypeptide(L)'
;MSEFFNKTETRTNFPNAFRICKVVLYILIIIHWNACFYFAISYGIGFSTDRWVYNNTLQESRTFSHQYIYSFYWSTLTLTTIGETPQPEKDVEYLFVVVDFLVGVLIFATIVGNVGSMITNMNAARAEFQVKI
;
A
#
# COMPACT_ATOMS: atom_id res chain seq x y z
N MET A 1 5.18 3.49 -18.10
CA MET A 1 5.92 3.31 -16.82
C MET A 1 6.74 2.01 -16.81
N SER A 2 6.14 0.86 -17.15
CA SER A 2 6.84 -0.44 -17.25
C SER A 2 8.05 -0.45 -18.18
N GLU A 3 7.95 0.16 -19.37
CA GLU A 3 9.03 0.18 -20.36
C GLU A 3 10.26 1.01 -19.91
N PHE A 4 10.03 2.15 -19.26
CA PHE A 4 11.08 2.96 -18.65
C PHE A 4 11.80 2.20 -17.54
N PHE A 5 11.05 1.51 -16.69
CA PHE A 5 11.61 0.70 -15.62
C PHE A 5 12.41 -0.49 -16.14
N ASN A 6 12.01 -1.11 -17.25
CA ASN A 6 12.79 -2.19 -17.87
C ASN A 6 14.11 -1.67 -18.46
N LYS A 7 14.09 -0.50 -19.11
CA LYS A 7 15.29 0.16 -19.63
C LYS A 7 16.28 0.57 -18.52
N THR A 8 15.79 1.06 -17.38
CA THR A 8 16.65 1.43 -16.25
C THR A 8 17.20 0.19 -15.52
N GLU A 9 16.44 -0.91 -15.47
CA GLU A 9 16.89 -2.17 -14.86
C GLU A 9 18.08 -2.78 -15.60
N THR A 10 18.12 -2.68 -16.94
CA THR A 10 19.24 -3.19 -17.75
C THR A 10 20.49 -2.34 -17.64
N ARG A 11 20.38 -1.09 -17.16
CA ARG A 11 21.50 -0.13 -17.08
C ARG A 11 22.07 0.07 -15.67
N THR A 12 21.46 -0.54 -14.65
CA THR A 12 21.90 -0.39 -13.25
C THR A 12 22.86 -1.51 -12.85
N ASN A 13 23.94 -1.15 -12.15
CA ASN A 13 24.97 -2.06 -11.66
C ASN A 13 24.50 -2.96 -10.48
N PHE A 14 23.30 -2.69 -9.94
CA PHE A 14 22.65 -3.41 -8.84
C PHE A 14 21.21 -3.79 -9.19
N PRO A 15 20.99 -4.73 -10.13
CA PRO A 15 19.66 -5.05 -10.67
C PRO A 15 18.65 -5.47 -9.59
N ASN A 16 19.13 -6.15 -8.56
CA ASN A 16 18.30 -6.65 -7.46
C ASN A 16 17.80 -5.54 -6.53
N ALA A 17 18.64 -4.55 -6.21
CA ALA A 17 18.23 -3.39 -5.41
C ALA A 17 17.20 -2.54 -6.17
N PHE A 18 17.38 -2.39 -7.49
CA PHE A 18 16.43 -1.66 -8.32
C PHE A 18 15.07 -2.35 -8.41
N ARG A 19 15.06 -3.70 -8.50
CA ARG A 19 13.82 -4.47 -8.47
C ARG A 19 13.05 -4.32 -7.16
N ILE A 20 13.74 -4.37 -6.01
CA ILE A 20 13.11 -4.12 -4.70
C ILE A 20 12.57 -2.68 -4.63
N CYS A 21 13.35 -1.70 -5.07
CA CYS A 21 12.94 -0.30 -5.11
C CYS A 21 11.65 -0.08 -5.95
N LYS A 22 11.55 -0.71 -7.12
CA LYS A 22 10.32 -0.66 -7.93
C LYS A 22 9.10 -1.15 -7.14
N VAL A 23 9.25 -2.27 -6.42
CA VAL A 23 8.15 -2.83 -5.65
C VAL A 23 7.74 -1.90 -4.51
N VAL A 24 8.69 -1.36 -3.77
CA VAL A 24 8.41 -0.37 -2.71
C VAL A 24 7.66 0.83 -3.30
N LEU A 25 8.09 1.35 -4.46
CA LEU A 25 7.40 2.45 -5.13
C LEU A 25 5.97 2.08 -5.54
N TYR A 26 5.74 0.87 -6.06
CA TYR A 26 4.39 0.40 -6.38
C TYR A 26 3.50 0.34 -5.15
N ILE A 27 3.99 -0.19 -4.03
CA ILE A 27 3.26 -0.24 -2.76
C ILE A 27 2.90 1.18 -2.29
N LEU A 28 3.86 2.12 -2.31
CA LEU A 28 3.62 3.50 -1.90
C LEU A 28 2.56 4.20 -2.74
N ILE A 29 2.53 3.95 -4.06
CA ILE A 29 1.51 4.53 -4.96
C ILE A 29 0.12 3.97 -4.62
N ILE A 30 0.01 2.68 -4.34
CA ILE A 30 -1.27 2.04 -3.97
C ILE A 30 -1.78 2.62 -2.65
N ILE A 31 -0.92 2.72 -1.63
CA ILE A 31 -1.27 3.33 -0.34
C ILE A 31 -1.69 4.79 -0.52
N HIS A 32 -0.98 5.56 -1.35
CA HIS A 32 -1.34 6.95 -1.64
C HIS A 32 -2.75 7.05 -2.27
N TRP A 33 -3.05 6.22 -3.27
CA TRP A 33 -4.36 6.22 -3.92
C TRP A 33 -5.48 5.84 -2.94
N ASN A 34 -5.27 4.80 -2.14
CA ASN A 34 -6.23 4.38 -1.14
C ASN A 34 -6.46 5.46 -0.06
N ALA A 35 -5.40 6.11 0.42
CA ALA A 35 -5.49 7.26 1.32
C ALA A 35 -6.31 8.40 0.72
N CYS A 36 -6.09 8.73 -0.57
CA CYS A 36 -6.87 9.74 -1.27
C CYS A 36 -8.35 9.36 -1.41
N PHE A 37 -8.66 8.08 -1.70
CA PHE A 37 -10.04 7.60 -1.75
C PHE A 37 -10.72 7.66 -0.39
N TYR A 38 -10.06 7.21 0.68
CA TYR A 38 -10.56 7.31 2.05
C TYR A 38 -10.88 8.76 2.42
N PHE A 39 -9.97 9.70 2.11
CA PHE A 39 -10.18 11.11 2.38
C PHE A 39 -11.34 11.69 1.55
N ALA A 40 -11.44 11.32 0.27
CA ALA A 40 -12.53 11.77 -0.62
C ALA A 40 -13.91 11.27 -0.15
N ILE A 41 -13.99 10.02 0.32
CA ILE A 41 -15.22 9.46 0.89
C ILE A 41 -15.55 10.15 2.21
N SER A 42 -14.57 10.35 3.08
CA SER A 42 -14.74 11.12 4.33
C SER A 42 -15.26 12.54 4.07
N TYR A 43 -14.77 13.19 3.01
CA TYR A 43 -15.25 14.51 2.57
C TYR A 43 -16.70 14.45 2.04
N GLY A 44 -17.03 13.44 1.24
CA GLY A 44 -18.36 13.27 0.67
C GLY A 44 -19.45 12.93 1.70
N ILE A 45 -19.11 12.14 2.72
CA ILE A 45 -20.00 11.81 3.84
C ILE A 45 -20.12 12.99 4.81
N GLY A 46 -19.04 13.76 4.97
CA GLY A 46 -18.92 14.85 5.93
C GLY A 46 -17.99 14.47 7.06
N PHE A 47 -16.97 15.30 7.29
CA PHE A 47 -15.99 15.09 8.35
C PHE A 47 -16.64 15.08 9.74
N SER A 48 -16.09 14.24 10.62
CA SER A 48 -16.52 14.09 12.02
C SER A 48 -18.00 13.74 12.21
N THR A 49 -18.66 13.17 11.19
CA THR A 49 -20.05 12.71 11.30
C THR A 49 -20.17 11.40 12.08
N ASP A 50 -19.12 10.57 12.07
CA ASP A 50 -19.00 9.32 12.81
C ASP A 50 -17.52 9.08 13.22
N ARG A 51 -17.23 7.93 13.83
CA ARG A 51 -15.89 7.57 14.30
C ARG A 51 -14.96 7.07 13.19
N TRP A 52 -15.50 6.70 12.03
CA TRP A 52 -14.76 6.12 10.91
C TRP A 52 -14.21 7.19 9.97
N VAL A 53 -15.02 8.19 9.65
CA VAL A 53 -14.62 9.31 8.80
C VAL A 53 -13.53 10.14 9.45
N TYR A 54 -12.74 10.81 8.62
CA TYR A 54 -11.70 11.71 9.10
C TYR A 54 -12.25 12.75 10.09
N ASN A 55 -11.63 12.82 11.27
CA ASN A 55 -12.03 13.76 12.31
C ASN A 55 -11.27 15.08 12.18
N ASN A 56 -11.98 16.18 11.91
CA ASN A 56 -11.42 17.52 11.77
C ASN A 56 -11.79 18.47 12.94
N THR A 57 -12.27 17.94 14.06
CA THR A 57 -12.73 18.75 15.21
C THR A 57 -11.61 19.55 15.85
N LEU A 58 -10.39 19.00 15.91
CA LEU A 58 -9.22 19.69 16.45
C LEU A 58 -8.62 20.64 15.41
N GLN A 59 -8.11 21.78 15.88
CA GLN A 59 -7.49 22.78 15.01
C GLN A 59 -6.25 22.25 14.29
N GLU A 60 -5.48 21.36 14.94
CA GLU A 60 -4.33 20.69 14.33
C GLU A 60 -4.72 19.74 13.19
N SER A 61 -5.89 19.08 13.31
CA SER A 61 -6.46 18.19 12.29
C SER A 61 -7.02 18.91 11.05
N ARG A 62 -7.02 20.25 11.04
CA ARG A 62 -7.37 21.03 9.83
C ARG A 62 -6.19 21.28 8.90
N THR A 63 -4.97 20.97 9.33
CA THR A 63 -3.77 21.14 8.48
C THR A 63 -3.72 20.07 7.40
N PHE A 64 -3.43 20.46 6.15
CA PHE A 64 -3.30 19.54 5.03
C PHE A 64 -2.29 18.40 5.29
N SER A 65 -1.17 18.71 5.94
CA SER A 65 -0.16 17.70 6.30
C SER A 65 -0.73 16.64 7.25
N HIS A 66 -1.51 17.04 8.25
CA HIS A 66 -2.08 16.11 9.22
C HIS A 66 -3.18 15.25 8.57
N GLN A 67 -4.01 15.84 7.71
CA GLN A 67 -5.02 15.13 6.92
C GLN A 67 -4.40 14.04 6.05
N TYR A 68 -3.33 14.38 5.34
CA TYR A 68 -2.63 13.45 4.47
C TYR A 68 -1.94 12.34 5.27
N ILE A 69 -1.16 12.70 6.30
CA ILE A 69 -0.42 11.72 7.12
C ILE A 69 -1.37 10.73 7.80
N TYR A 70 -2.48 11.21 8.35
CA TYR A 70 -3.48 10.35 8.98
C TYR A 70 -4.14 9.41 7.96
N SER A 71 -4.57 9.94 6.80
CA SER A 71 -5.19 9.13 5.76
C SER A 71 -4.23 8.08 5.20
N PHE A 72 -2.94 8.43 5.08
CA PHE A 72 -1.87 7.53 4.67
C PHE A 72 -1.60 6.44 5.74
N TYR A 73 -1.63 6.81 7.02
CA TYR A 73 -1.54 5.86 8.13
C TYR A 73 -2.70 4.87 8.13
N TRP A 74 -3.94 5.37 8.03
CA TRP A 74 -5.14 4.54 7.93
C TRP A 74 -5.06 3.57 6.75
N SER A 75 -4.70 4.08 5.57
CA SER A 75 -4.52 3.28 4.36
C SER A 75 -3.47 2.18 4.53
N THR A 76 -2.35 2.50 5.17
CA THR A 76 -1.28 1.53 5.42
C THR A 76 -1.78 0.40 6.31
N LEU A 77 -2.50 0.70 7.40
CA LEU A 77 -3.05 -0.33 8.30
C LEU A 77 -4.06 -1.24 7.62
N THR A 78 -4.96 -0.66 6.80
CA THR A 78 -5.98 -1.42 6.06
C THR A 78 -5.34 -2.33 5.03
N LEU A 79 -4.44 -1.79 4.19
CA LEU A 79 -3.81 -2.56 3.11
C LEU A 79 -2.81 -3.60 3.61
N THR A 80 -2.17 -3.37 4.75
CA THR A 80 -1.28 -4.36 5.39
C THR A 80 -2.04 -5.35 6.27
N THR A 81 -3.38 -5.27 6.31
CA THR A 81 -4.26 -6.17 7.08
C THR A 81 -4.01 -6.16 8.60
N ILE A 82 -3.38 -5.12 9.14
CA ILE A 82 -3.21 -4.94 10.59
C ILE A 82 -4.56 -4.61 11.24
N GLY A 83 -5.39 -3.81 10.57
CA GLY A 83 -6.82 -3.70 10.87
C GLY A 83 -7.20 -2.95 12.16
N GLU A 84 -6.28 -2.22 12.82
CA GLU A 84 -6.60 -1.37 13.99
C GLU A 84 -7.26 -0.05 13.60
N THR A 85 -8.20 -0.07 12.66
CA THR A 85 -8.95 1.10 12.22
C THR A 85 -10.31 1.15 12.90
N PRO A 86 -10.89 2.36 13.11
CA PRO A 86 -12.26 2.48 13.61
C PRO A 86 -13.24 1.66 12.77
N GLN A 87 -14.29 1.14 13.39
CA GLN A 87 -15.29 0.34 12.69
C GLN A 87 -16.19 1.24 11.84
N PRO A 88 -16.53 0.84 10.60
CA PRO A 88 -17.53 1.53 9.78
C PRO A 88 -18.89 1.60 10.50
N GLU A 89 -19.63 2.69 10.30
CA GLU A 89 -20.96 2.90 10.88
C GLU A 89 -22.07 2.93 9.82
N LYS A 90 -21.74 3.25 8.55
CA LYS A 90 -22.70 3.32 7.44
C LYS A 90 -22.50 2.22 6.39
N ASP A 91 -23.57 1.81 5.72
CA ASP A 91 -23.55 0.77 4.68
C ASP A 91 -22.53 1.07 3.55
N VAL A 92 -22.41 2.35 3.17
CA VAL A 92 -21.44 2.80 2.14
C VAL A 92 -20.00 2.61 2.60
N GLU A 93 -19.72 2.82 3.90
CA GLU A 93 -18.40 2.65 4.49
C GLU A 93 -18.05 1.17 4.58
N TYR A 94 -19.01 0.32 4.99
CA TYR A 94 -18.86 -1.14 4.97
C TYR A 94 -18.53 -1.66 3.56
N LEU A 95 -19.28 -1.22 2.56
CA LEU A 95 -19.06 -1.65 1.18
C LEU A 95 -17.68 -1.21 0.67
N PHE A 96 -17.27 0.03 0.97
CA PHE A 96 -15.94 0.51 0.64
C PHE A 96 -14.84 -0.33 1.31
N VAL A 97 -14.93 -0.54 2.62
CA VAL A 97 -13.93 -1.32 3.38
C VAL A 97 -13.85 -2.76 2.88
N VAL A 98 -14.97 -3.42 2.60
CA VAL A 98 -14.97 -4.80 2.06
C VAL A 98 -14.28 -4.87 0.70
N VAL A 99 -14.63 -3.97 -0.23
CA VAL A 99 -14.01 -3.93 -1.56
C VAL A 99 -12.51 -3.64 -1.42
N ASP A 100 -12.15 -2.70 -0.56
CA ASP A 100 -10.77 -2.31 -0.34
C ASP A 100 -9.92 -3.43 0.27
N PHE A 101 -10.45 -4.16 1.25
CA PHE A 101 -9.78 -5.33 1.82
C PHE A 101 -9.57 -6.43 0.77
N LEU A 102 -10.58 -6.74 -0.05
CA LEU A 102 -10.45 -7.76 -1.10
C LEU A 102 -9.39 -7.38 -2.13
N VAL A 103 -9.41 -6.13 -2.60
CA VAL A 103 -8.42 -5.61 -3.55
C VAL A 103 -7.03 -5.57 -2.92
N GLY A 104 -6.92 -5.05 -1.69
CA GLY A 104 -5.68 -4.92 -0.94
C GLY A 104 -4.99 -6.26 -0.71
N VAL A 105 -5.72 -7.27 -0.22
CA VAL A 105 -5.18 -8.62 0.02
C VAL A 105 -4.68 -9.25 -1.28
N LEU A 106 -5.45 -9.17 -2.38
CA LEU A 106 -5.05 -9.76 -3.66
C LEU A 106 -3.79 -9.10 -4.23
N ILE A 107 -3.73 -7.77 -4.20
CA ILE A 107 -2.58 -7.01 -4.69
C ILE A 107 -1.35 -7.30 -3.82
N PHE A 108 -1.49 -7.24 -2.49
CA PHE A 108 -0.38 -7.46 -1.57
C PHE A 108 0.17 -8.89 -1.67
N ALA A 109 -0.70 -9.90 -1.72
CA ALA A 109 -0.30 -11.29 -1.91
C ALA A 109 0.46 -11.49 -3.24
N THR A 110 -0.01 -10.87 -4.32
CA THR A 110 0.65 -10.94 -5.63
C THR A 110 2.02 -10.28 -5.62
N ILE A 111 2.13 -9.08 -5.03
CA ILE A 111 3.39 -8.33 -4.95
C ILE A 111 4.41 -9.10 -4.10
N VAL A 112 4.03 -9.55 -2.91
CA VAL A 112 4.92 -10.31 -2.01
C VAL A 112 5.32 -11.64 -2.64
N GLY A 113 4.40 -12.35 -3.30
CA GLY A 113 4.71 -13.57 -4.04
C GLY A 113 5.74 -13.34 -5.15
N ASN A 114 5.58 -12.27 -5.94
CA ASN A 114 6.51 -11.89 -7.00
C ASN A 114 7.90 -11.51 -6.44
N VAL A 115 7.96 -10.80 -5.31
CA VAL A 115 9.22 -10.49 -4.62
C VAL A 115 9.88 -11.75 -4.09
N GLY A 116 9.12 -12.65 -3.46
CA GLY A 116 9.62 -13.92 -2.94
C GLY A 116 10.24 -14.78 -4.04
N SER A 117 9.54 -14.93 -5.18
CA SER A 117 10.05 -15.64 -6.35
C SER A 117 11.35 -15.02 -6.89
N MET A 118 11.42 -13.69 -6.94
CA MET A 118 12.60 -12.96 -7.38
C MET A 118 13.81 -13.19 -6.45
N ILE A 119 13.61 -13.15 -5.12
CA ILE A 119 14.67 -13.41 -4.15
C ILE A 119 15.17 -14.86 -4.26
N THR A 120 14.27 -15.83 -4.39
CA THR A 120 14.63 -17.24 -4.60
C THR A 120 15.44 -17.42 -5.88
N ASN A 121 15.03 -16.78 -6.99
CA ASN A 121 15.77 -16.83 -8.25
C ASN A 121 17.15 -16.17 -8.16
N MET A 122 17.32 -15.11 -7.36
CA MET A 122 18.65 -14.52 -7.11
C MET A 122 19.57 -15.46 -6.34
N ASN A 123 19.02 -16.23 -5.41
CA ASN A 123 19.79 -17.16 -4.58
C ASN A 123 19.96 -18.55 -5.23
N ALA A 124 19.29 -18.83 -6.35
CA ALA A 124 19.34 -20.12 -7.03
C ALA A 124 20.76 -20.57 -7.38
N ALA A 125 21.60 -19.68 -7.92
CA ALA A 125 22.99 -20.00 -8.25
C ALA A 125 23.85 -20.35 -7.02
N ARG A 126 23.57 -19.73 -5.87
CA ARG A 126 24.21 -20.11 -4.58
C ARG A 126 23.67 -21.43 -4.04
N ALA A 127 22.36 -21.65 -4.16
CA ALA A 127 21.72 -22.88 -3.71
C ALA A 127 22.22 -24.10 -4.51
N GLU A 128 22.32 -24.00 -5.84
CA GLU A 128 22.88 -25.06 -6.69
C GLU A 128 24.33 -25.39 -6.35
N PHE A 129 25.14 -24.39 -5.97
CA PHE A 129 26.52 -24.60 -5.57
C PHE A 129 26.63 -25.32 -4.22
N GLN A 130 25.74 -25.01 -3.27
CA GLN A 130 25.70 -25.70 -1.97
C GLN A 130 25.15 -27.12 -2.05
N VAL A 131 24.24 -27.43 -2.98
CA VAL A 131 23.71 -28.79 -3.18
C VAL A 131 24.75 -29.74 -3.77
N LYS A 132 25.77 -29.22 -4.46
CA LYS A 132 26.84 -30.02 -5.10
C LYS A 132 28.03 -30.33 -4.18
N ILE A 133 28.06 -29.80 -2.95
CA ILE A 133 29.07 -30.08 -1.91
C ILE A 133 28.52 -31.14 -0.97
#